data_AF-A0A2H3NPJ5-F1
#
_entry.id   AF-A0A2H3NPJ5-F1
#
_cell.length_a   1.000
_cell.length_b   1.000
_cell.length_c   1.000
_cell.angle_alpha   90.00
_cell.angle_beta   90.00
_cell.angle_gamma   90.00
#
_symmetry.space_group_name_H-M   'P 1'
#
loop_
_entity.id
_entity.type
_entity.pdbx_description
1 polymer ?
#
loop_
_entity_poly.entity_id
_entity_poly.type
_entity_poly.pdbx_seq_one_letter_code
_entity_poly.pdbx_strand_id
1 'polypeptide(L)'
;MDRLRVVLNEAIERGIITRAQAKQVKALAAEQKPSASGASSLRLTHLLYYLGGCMAIGAMSVFMTLGWEAFGAWGLLSIAVAYAAISAGLTEALYRTGYRVPAGLTATLTVVLVPLAVYGVQLLAGWWPAETAHRPFFAGFDKRALTLQGAALGTAGAAFVRYRLSFLMLPLTVLGWYIGMSGATVAVGAENASDVFYLWTSAGLGALIAAGAAALSGYGRSAFAFWPYIVGGLLLWGSLSMLTLHESLPPAAYAALNAGALLSGAAMQRHVFVITGALGLTGYLAYLAYDVFAGSMWFPFVLACLGLGIIALGIAWQRHAGAVRQRLRDAGKCLIGAGS
;
A
#
# COMPACT_ATOMS: atom_id res chain seq x y z
N MET A 1 26.86 5.69 -7.83
CA MET A 1 27.99 6.11 -8.68
C MET A 1 28.90 4.95 -9.05
N ASP A 2 29.00 3.91 -8.20
CA ASP A 2 29.82 2.73 -8.51
C ASP A 2 29.36 1.94 -9.73
N ARG A 3 28.05 1.72 -9.91
CA ARG A 3 27.55 1.03 -11.12
C ARG A 3 27.92 1.74 -12.42
N LEU A 4 27.78 3.07 -12.49
CA LEU A 4 28.12 3.83 -13.70
C LEU A 4 29.64 3.79 -13.97
N ARG A 5 30.47 3.84 -12.93
CA ARG A 5 31.92 3.68 -13.07
C ARG A 5 32.31 2.29 -13.56
N VAL A 6 31.70 1.24 -13.00
CA VAL A 6 31.95 -0.16 -13.39
C VAL A 6 31.56 -0.39 -14.84
N VAL A 7 30.36 0.04 -15.25
CA VAL A 7 29.88 -0.13 -16.64
C VAL A 7 30.74 0.65 -17.64
N LEU A 8 31.15 1.88 -17.31
CA LEU A 8 32.00 2.68 -18.20
C LEU A 8 33.41 2.09 -18.32
N ASN A 9 33.98 1.53 -17.25
CA ASN A 9 35.28 0.87 -17.31
C ASN A 9 35.22 -0.42 -18.13
N GLU A 10 34.17 -1.23 -17.94
CA GLU A 10 33.94 -2.44 -18.72
C GLU A 10 33.70 -2.14 -20.21
N ALA A 11 33.02 -1.03 -20.53
CA ALA A 11 32.84 -0.57 -21.90
C ALA A 11 34.14 -0.05 -22.55
N ILE A 12 35.07 0.50 -21.76
CA ILE A 12 36.41 0.88 -22.23
C ILE A 12 37.24 -0.38 -22.50
N GLU A 13 37.23 -1.35 -21.59
CA GLU A 13 37.97 -2.62 -21.73
C GLU A 13 37.51 -3.43 -22.94
N ARG A 14 36.21 -3.40 -23.24
CA ARG A 14 35.63 -4.05 -24.42
C ARG A 14 35.79 -3.24 -25.72
N GLY A 15 36.44 -2.07 -25.67
CA GLY A 15 36.64 -1.21 -26.85
C GLY A 15 35.36 -0.58 -27.42
N ILE A 16 34.25 -0.63 -26.67
CA ILE A 16 32.95 -0.09 -27.10
C ILE A 16 32.98 1.44 -27.08
N ILE A 17 33.71 2.03 -26.13
CA ILE A 17 33.89 3.48 -26.00
C ILE A 17 35.34 3.84 -25.67
N THR A 18 35.76 5.03 -26.09
CA THR A 18 37.08 5.58 -25.74
C THR A 18 37.08 6.20 -24.34
N ARG A 19 38.27 6.36 -23.74
CA ARG A 19 38.43 7.07 -22.45
C ARG A 19 37.89 8.51 -22.51
N ALA A 20 38.00 9.17 -23.66
CA ALA A 20 37.47 10.52 -23.88
C ALA A 20 35.93 10.55 -23.84
N GLN A 21 35.27 9.62 -24.55
CA GLN A 21 33.81 9.48 -24.53
C GLN A 21 33.27 9.12 -23.15
N ALA A 22 33.96 8.24 -22.41
CA ALA A 22 33.58 7.93 -21.03
C ALA A 22 33.65 9.15 -20.09
N LYS A 23 34.58 10.07 -20.35
CA LYS A 23 34.69 11.33 -19.60
C LYS A 23 33.55 12.29 -19.94
N GLN A 24 33.14 12.37 -21.21
CA GLN A 24 31.98 13.16 -21.66
C GLN A 24 30.66 12.63 -21.08
N VAL A 25 30.44 11.32 -21.07
CA VAL A 25 29.27 10.69 -20.45
C VAL A 25 29.23 10.93 -18.93
N LYS A 26 30.38 10.91 -18.26
CA LYS A 26 30.48 11.29 -16.83
C LYS A 26 30.15 12.76 -16.60
N ALA A 27 30.56 13.66 -17.49
CA ALA A 27 30.23 15.09 -17.40
C ALA A 27 28.73 15.33 -17.59
N LEU A 28 28.12 14.74 -18.62
CA LEU A 28 26.67 14.80 -18.86
C LEU A 28 25.87 14.22 -17.68
N ALA A 29 26.31 13.10 -17.11
CA ALA A 29 25.67 12.51 -15.94
C ALA A 29 25.83 13.34 -14.66
N ALA A 30 26.88 14.18 -14.58
CA ALA A 30 27.08 15.14 -13.50
C ALA A 30 26.20 16.39 -13.68
N GLU A 31 25.97 16.82 -14.91
CA GLU A 31 25.05 17.91 -15.27
C GLU A 31 23.58 17.50 -15.11
N GLN A 32 23.23 16.25 -15.45
CA GLN A 32 21.89 15.70 -15.26
C GLN A 32 21.58 15.29 -13.82
N LYS A 33 22.59 15.30 -12.92
CA LYS A 33 22.29 15.14 -11.50
C LYS A 33 21.50 16.36 -11.07
N PRO A 34 20.25 16.19 -10.58
CA PRO A 34 19.63 17.28 -9.86
C PRO A 34 20.59 17.60 -8.72
N SER A 35 21.04 18.86 -8.65
CA SER A 35 21.84 19.35 -7.52
C SER A 35 21.20 18.84 -6.23
N ALA A 36 21.99 18.50 -5.20
CA ALA A 36 21.44 17.95 -3.97
C ALA A 36 20.28 18.80 -3.40
N SER A 37 20.30 20.11 -3.66
CA SER A 37 19.23 21.10 -3.44
C SER A 37 17.97 20.90 -4.31
N GLY A 38 18.10 20.54 -5.59
CA GLY A 38 16.98 20.22 -6.49
C GLY A 38 16.35 18.85 -6.20
N ALA A 39 17.15 17.85 -5.81
CA ALA A 39 16.64 16.56 -5.39
C ALA A 39 15.99 16.60 -3.99
N SER A 40 16.42 17.49 -3.10
CA SER A 40 15.77 17.74 -1.81
C SER A 40 14.52 18.58 -1.95
N SER A 41 14.51 19.60 -2.82
CA SER A 41 13.32 20.41 -3.08
C SER A 41 12.22 19.57 -3.73
N LEU A 42 12.54 18.74 -4.73
CA LEU A 42 11.58 17.79 -5.30
C LEU A 42 11.03 16.83 -4.24
N ARG A 43 11.85 16.35 -3.30
CA ARG A 43 11.40 15.49 -2.20
C ARG A 43 10.50 16.24 -1.20
N LEU A 44 10.84 17.48 -0.86
CA LEU A 44 10.02 18.32 0.02
C LEU A 44 8.68 18.66 -0.63
N THR A 45 8.66 19.00 -1.92
CA THR A 45 7.43 19.28 -2.67
C THR A 45 6.51 18.06 -2.70
N HIS A 46 7.04 16.86 -2.99
CA HIS A 46 6.23 15.64 -2.94
C HIS A 46 5.72 15.36 -1.52
N LEU A 47 6.56 15.56 -0.50
CA LEU A 47 6.15 15.39 0.89
C LEU A 47 5.01 16.35 1.26
N LEU A 48 5.10 17.63 0.87
CA LEU A 48 4.06 18.62 1.12
C LEU A 48 2.75 18.28 0.40
N TYR A 49 2.82 17.81 -0.85
CA TYR A 49 1.64 17.34 -1.57
C TYR A 49 0.98 16.17 -0.86
N TYR A 50 1.73 15.12 -0.50
CA TYR A 50 1.17 13.97 0.19
C TYR A 50 0.65 14.35 1.58
N LEU A 51 1.36 15.17 2.35
CA LEU A 51 0.91 15.61 3.66
C LEU A 51 -0.40 16.40 3.56
N GLY A 52 -0.44 17.43 2.70
CA GLY A 52 -1.64 18.25 2.47
C GLY A 52 -2.82 17.43 1.95
N GLY A 53 -2.58 16.55 0.98
CA GLY A 53 -3.61 15.68 0.43
C GLY A 53 -4.13 14.66 1.44
N CYS A 54 -3.24 14.03 2.22
CA CYS A 54 -3.65 13.11 3.30
C CYS A 54 -4.44 13.83 4.40
N MET A 55 -4.06 15.06 4.77
CA MET A 55 -4.84 15.87 5.71
C MET A 55 -6.24 16.18 5.16
N ALA A 56 -6.36 16.60 3.91
CA ALA A 56 -7.64 16.89 3.29
C ALA A 56 -8.54 15.65 3.16
N ILE A 57 -7.98 14.54 2.68
CA ILE A 57 -8.69 13.26 2.56
C ILE A 57 -9.09 12.73 3.95
N GLY A 58 -8.18 12.80 4.94
CA GLY A 58 -8.44 12.37 6.31
C GLY A 58 -9.51 13.22 6.99
N ALA A 59 -9.49 14.53 6.78
CA ALA A 59 -10.52 15.45 7.27
C ALA A 59 -11.91 15.06 6.74
N MET A 60 -12.03 14.84 5.43
CA MET A 60 -13.33 14.56 4.81
C MET A 60 -13.79 13.10 4.91
N SER A 61 -12.91 12.16 5.29
CA SER A 61 -13.30 10.75 5.50
C SER A 61 -13.42 10.36 6.97
N VAL A 62 -12.39 10.59 7.78
CA VAL A 62 -12.32 10.14 9.17
C VAL A 62 -12.94 11.18 10.09
N PHE A 63 -12.50 12.45 10.00
CA PHE A 63 -12.89 13.47 10.98
C PHE A 63 -14.28 14.05 10.76
N MET A 64 -14.81 14.04 9.53
CA MET A 64 -16.18 14.48 9.28
C MET A 64 -17.24 13.66 10.02
N THR A 65 -16.91 12.42 10.43
CA THR A 65 -17.81 11.62 11.29
C THR A 65 -18.03 12.23 12.68
N LEU A 66 -17.17 13.17 13.13
CA LEU A 66 -17.29 13.84 14.42
C LEU A 66 -18.21 15.07 14.40
N GLY A 67 -18.44 15.66 13.23
CA GLY A 67 -19.19 16.92 13.08
C GLY A 67 -20.56 16.78 12.39
N TRP A 68 -20.91 15.56 11.96
CA TRP A 68 -22.05 15.28 11.10
C TRP A 68 -23.40 15.74 11.68
N GLU A 69 -23.56 15.69 13.00
CA GLU A 69 -24.86 15.93 13.64
C GLU A 69 -25.21 17.42 13.62
N ALA A 70 -24.19 18.28 13.58
CA ALA A 70 -24.35 19.72 13.61
C ALA A 70 -24.86 20.32 12.28
N PHE A 71 -24.66 19.64 11.15
CA PHE A 71 -24.96 20.21 9.83
C PHE A 71 -26.32 19.80 9.27
N GLY A 72 -26.90 18.70 9.77
CA GLY A 72 -28.11 18.11 9.21
C GLY A 72 -27.95 17.64 7.75
N ALA A 73 -29.01 17.05 7.19
CA ALA A 73 -28.98 16.43 5.85
C ALA A 73 -28.62 17.43 4.73
N TRP A 74 -29.24 18.61 4.75
CA TRP A 74 -28.99 19.66 3.76
C TRP A 74 -27.59 20.25 3.85
N GLY A 75 -27.11 20.56 5.06
CA GLY A 75 -25.76 21.08 5.26
C GLY A 75 -24.69 20.09 4.79
N LEU A 76 -24.86 18.81 5.13
CA LEU A 76 -23.96 17.75 4.70
C LEU A 76 -23.90 17.62 3.18
N LEU A 77 -25.06 17.59 2.52
CA LEU A 77 -25.15 17.48 1.06
C LEU A 77 -24.50 18.68 0.38
N SER A 78 -24.81 19.90 0.83
CA SER A 78 -24.26 21.13 0.26
C SER A 78 -22.75 21.20 0.39
N ILE A 79 -22.19 20.86 1.56
CA ILE A 79 -20.74 20.84 1.79
C ILE A 79 -20.08 19.78 0.90
N ALA A 80 -20.63 18.56 0.86
CA ALA A 80 -20.07 17.47 0.07
C ALA A 80 -20.04 17.81 -1.43
N VAL A 81 -21.14 18.35 -1.97
CA VAL A 81 -21.23 18.73 -3.39
C VAL A 81 -20.30 19.91 -3.71
N ALA A 82 -20.26 20.94 -2.87
CA ALA A 82 -19.39 22.09 -3.07
C ALA A 82 -17.91 21.67 -3.08
N TYR A 83 -17.48 20.89 -2.08
CA TYR A 83 -16.11 20.39 -2.01
C TYR A 83 -15.78 19.47 -3.18
N ALA A 84 -16.70 18.59 -3.58
CA ALA A 84 -16.50 17.68 -4.71
C ALA A 84 -16.35 18.45 -6.03
N ALA A 85 -17.13 19.51 -6.24
CA ALA A 85 -17.02 20.38 -7.40
C ALA A 85 -15.66 21.10 -7.42
N ILE A 86 -15.23 21.67 -6.29
CA ILE A 86 -13.94 22.33 -6.16
C ILE A 86 -12.79 21.35 -6.42
N SER A 87 -12.81 20.16 -5.80
CA SER A 87 -11.76 19.16 -5.96
C SER A 87 -11.72 18.58 -7.37
N ALA A 88 -12.87 18.40 -8.02
CA ALA A 88 -12.94 18.00 -9.43
C ALA A 88 -12.36 19.08 -10.36
N GLY A 89 -12.70 20.35 -10.13
CA GLY A 89 -12.15 21.48 -10.89
C GLY A 89 -10.62 21.58 -10.74
N LEU A 90 -10.12 21.45 -9.51
CA LEU A 90 -8.67 21.41 -9.24
C LEU A 90 -8.00 20.22 -9.91
N THR A 91 -8.63 19.05 -9.90
CA THR A 91 -8.13 17.85 -10.59
C THR A 91 -7.93 18.12 -12.07
N GLU A 92 -8.92 18.70 -12.75
CA GLU A 92 -8.82 18.99 -14.18
C GLU A 92 -7.73 20.03 -14.47
N ALA A 93 -7.66 21.11 -13.67
CA ALA A 93 -6.65 22.15 -13.83
C ALA A 93 -5.21 21.62 -13.64
N LEU A 94 -4.98 20.84 -12.57
CA LEU A 94 -3.69 20.23 -12.26
C LEU A 94 -3.31 19.15 -13.27
N TYR A 95 -4.28 18.38 -13.76
CA TYR A 95 -4.05 17.36 -14.77
C TYR A 95 -3.61 17.98 -16.10
N ARG A 96 -4.27 19.06 -16.54
CA ARG A 96 -3.92 19.77 -17.78
C ARG A 96 -2.53 20.41 -17.74
N THR A 97 -2.11 20.86 -16.56
CA THR A 97 -0.79 21.47 -16.33
C THR A 97 0.33 20.45 -16.06
N GLY A 98 0.01 19.14 -16.06
CA GLY A 98 1.00 18.07 -15.93
C GLY A 98 1.35 17.68 -14.48
N TYR A 99 0.74 18.31 -13.47
CA TYR A 99 0.97 18.00 -12.06
C TYR A 99 0.21 16.74 -11.61
N ARG A 100 0.69 15.56 -12.05
CA ARG A 100 0.01 14.26 -11.85
C ARG A 100 -0.20 13.85 -10.39
N VAL A 101 0.74 14.15 -9.50
CA VAL A 101 0.64 13.78 -8.07
C VAL A 101 -0.49 14.56 -7.37
N PRO A 102 -0.49 15.91 -7.36
CA PRO A 102 -1.58 16.64 -6.72
C PRO A 102 -2.92 16.47 -7.45
N ALA A 103 -2.94 16.31 -8.78
CA ALA A 103 -4.16 15.94 -9.50
C ALA A 103 -4.74 14.60 -9.00
N GLY A 104 -3.88 13.62 -8.68
CA GLY A 104 -4.31 12.34 -8.12
C GLY A 104 -4.92 12.50 -6.73
N LEU A 105 -4.32 13.34 -5.89
CA LEU A 105 -4.81 13.62 -4.54
C LEU A 105 -6.17 14.32 -4.56
N THR A 106 -6.33 15.35 -5.39
CA THR A 106 -7.62 16.06 -5.53
C THR A 106 -8.69 15.18 -6.17
N ALA A 107 -8.31 14.29 -7.10
CA ALA A 107 -9.24 13.32 -7.69
C ALA A 107 -9.76 12.33 -6.64
N THR A 108 -8.87 11.83 -5.79
CA THR A 108 -9.24 10.96 -4.67
C THR A 108 -10.09 11.70 -3.64
N LEU A 109 -9.81 12.97 -3.36
CA LEU A 109 -10.67 13.78 -2.49
C LEU A 109 -12.10 13.85 -3.05
N THR A 110 -12.27 14.09 -4.36
CA THR A 110 -13.59 14.03 -5.01
C THR A 110 -14.27 12.68 -4.78
N VAL A 111 -13.56 11.57 -4.98
CA VAL A 111 -14.08 10.21 -4.80
C VAL A 111 -14.55 9.97 -3.36
N VAL A 112 -13.77 10.42 -2.38
CA VAL A 112 -14.06 10.23 -0.95
C VAL A 112 -15.28 11.05 -0.48
N LEU A 113 -15.62 12.12 -1.19
CA LEU A 113 -16.80 12.94 -0.91
C LEU A 113 -18.10 12.34 -1.47
N VAL A 114 -18.01 11.41 -2.44
CA VAL A 114 -19.21 10.81 -3.08
C VAL A 114 -20.08 10.05 -2.07
N PRO A 115 -19.56 9.16 -1.20
CA PRO A 115 -20.37 8.52 -0.17
C PRO A 115 -21.11 9.53 0.70
N LEU A 116 -20.47 10.65 1.04
CA LEU A 116 -21.05 11.69 1.88
C LEU A 116 -22.21 12.41 1.18
N ALA A 117 -22.04 12.76 -0.10
CA ALA A 117 -23.08 13.36 -0.90
C ALA A 117 -24.27 12.40 -1.09
N VAL A 118 -24.01 11.14 -1.44
CA VAL A 118 -25.06 10.13 -1.61
C VAL A 118 -25.78 9.90 -0.28
N TYR A 119 -25.05 9.83 0.83
CA TYR A 119 -25.64 9.70 2.16
C TYR A 119 -26.58 10.89 2.48
N GLY A 120 -26.15 12.12 2.21
CA GLY A 120 -27.01 13.31 2.37
C GLY A 120 -28.30 13.22 1.56
N VAL A 121 -28.24 12.76 0.31
CA VAL A 121 -29.44 12.52 -0.52
C VAL A 121 -30.35 11.45 0.10
N GLN A 122 -29.80 10.36 0.61
CA GLN A 122 -30.58 9.29 1.24
C GLN A 122 -31.26 9.75 2.52
N LEU A 123 -30.59 10.60 3.30
CA LEU A 123 -31.17 11.17 4.51
C LEU A 123 -32.34 12.09 4.18
N LEU A 124 -32.22 12.93 3.14
CA LEU A 124 -33.31 13.77 2.64
C LEU A 124 -34.49 12.96 2.07
N ALA A 125 -34.19 11.81 1.47
CA ALA A 125 -35.21 10.89 0.96
C ALA A 125 -35.90 10.07 2.07
N GLY A 126 -35.52 10.25 3.34
CA GLY A 126 -36.07 9.52 4.47
C GLY A 126 -35.71 8.03 4.47
N TRP A 127 -34.62 7.65 3.81
CA TRP A 127 -34.24 6.24 3.68
C TRP A 127 -33.61 5.70 4.97
N TRP A 128 -33.03 6.55 5.81
CA TRP A 128 -32.39 6.12 7.06
C TRP A 128 -33.35 6.22 8.25
N PRO A 129 -33.55 5.15 9.05
CA PRO A 129 -34.31 5.21 10.29
C PRO A 129 -33.71 6.22 11.29
N ALA A 130 -34.57 6.92 12.05
CA ALA A 130 -34.13 7.89 13.07
C ALA A 130 -33.19 7.28 14.12
N GLU A 131 -33.38 5.98 14.46
CA GLU A 131 -32.56 5.25 15.44
C GLU A 131 -31.17 4.83 14.93
N THR A 132 -30.96 4.68 13.61
CA THR A 132 -29.66 4.29 13.03
C THR A 132 -28.92 5.45 12.37
N ALA A 133 -29.57 6.60 12.22
CA ALA A 133 -28.97 7.86 11.76
C ALA A 133 -27.91 8.46 12.70
N HIS A 134 -27.60 7.80 13.82
CA HIS A 134 -26.63 8.26 14.82
C HIS A 134 -25.52 7.23 15.08
N ARG A 135 -25.53 6.09 14.39
CA ARG A 135 -24.47 5.09 14.52
C ARG A 135 -23.24 5.54 13.73
N PRO A 136 -22.02 5.24 14.21
CA PRO A 136 -20.82 5.43 13.41
C PRO A 136 -21.00 4.75 12.05
N PHE A 137 -20.47 5.35 10.99
CA PHE A 137 -20.57 4.92 9.58
C PHE A 137 -20.23 3.43 9.32
N PHE A 138 -19.69 2.72 10.31
CA PHE A 138 -19.22 1.33 10.27
C PHE A 138 -19.91 0.36 11.27
N ALA A 139 -20.93 0.79 12.02
CA ALA A 139 -21.55 -0.07 13.03
C ALA A 139 -22.68 -0.94 12.45
N GLY A 140 -22.31 -2.12 11.95
CA GLY A 140 -23.21 -3.17 11.46
C GLY A 140 -23.39 -3.16 9.94
N PHE A 141 -23.74 -4.32 9.37
CA PHE A 141 -24.00 -4.46 7.95
C PHE A 141 -25.35 -3.82 7.59
N ASP A 142 -25.31 -2.68 6.87
CA ASP A 142 -26.51 -2.09 6.26
C ASP A 142 -26.40 -2.19 4.72
N LYS A 143 -27.41 -2.78 4.09
CA LYS A 143 -27.50 -2.89 2.62
C LYS A 143 -27.47 -1.52 1.93
N ARG A 144 -27.89 -0.45 2.61
CA ARG A 144 -27.82 0.93 2.10
C ARG A 144 -26.37 1.39 1.94
N ALA A 145 -25.43 0.90 2.74
CA ALA A 145 -24.01 1.22 2.60
C ALA A 145 -23.41 0.73 1.26
N LEU A 146 -23.97 -0.34 0.67
CA LEU A 146 -23.56 -0.81 -0.67
C LEU A 146 -23.79 0.25 -1.75
N THR A 147 -24.86 1.04 -1.63
CA THR A 147 -25.15 2.11 -2.61
C THR A 147 -24.14 3.26 -2.50
N LEU A 148 -23.69 3.58 -1.28
CA LEU A 148 -22.66 4.59 -1.00
C LEU A 148 -21.32 4.15 -1.58
N GLN A 149 -20.89 2.92 -1.25
CA GLN A 149 -19.64 2.34 -1.71
C GLN A 149 -19.65 2.13 -3.23
N GLY A 150 -20.78 1.70 -3.79
CA GLY A 150 -20.97 1.49 -5.22
C GLY A 150 -20.88 2.78 -6.02
N ALA A 151 -21.52 3.86 -5.56
CA ALA A 151 -21.40 5.17 -6.19
C ALA A 151 -19.96 5.66 -6.17
N ALA A 152 -19.28 5.56 -5.03
CA ALA A 152 -17.88 5.97 -4.90
C ALA A 152 -16.95 5.13 -5.77
N LEU A 153 -17.15 3.81 -5.85
CA LEU A 153 -16.35 2.93 -6.69
C LEU A 153 -16.57 3.25 -8.18
N GLY A 154 -17.82 3.53 -8.57
CA GLY A 154 -18.16 3.99 -9.92
C GLY A 154 -17.44 5.28 -10.27
N THR A 155 -17.45 6.28 -9.37
CA THR A 155 -16.71 7.53 -9.55
C THR A 155 -15.20 7.31 -9.60
N ALA A 156 -14.65 6.46 -8.74
CA ALA A 156 -13.23 6.10 -8.75
C ALA A 156 -12.81 5.44 -10.07
N GLY A 157 -13.63 4.52 -10.58
CA GLY A 157 -13.43 3.85 -11.86
C GLY A 157 -13.49 4.83 -13.03
N ALA A 158 -14.50 5.70 -13.08
CA ALA A 158 -14.63 6.74 -14.10
C ALA A 158 -13.44 7.70 -14.09
N ALA A 159 -13.04 8.18 -12.91
CA ALA A 159 -11.87 9.03 -12.74
C ALA A 159 -10.58 8.30 -13.18
N PHE A 160 -10.44 7.01 -12.85
CA PHE A 160 -9.28 6.23 -13.26
C PHE A 160 -9.21 6.04 -14.77
N VAL A 161 -10.33 5.74 -15.44
CA VAL A 161 -10.38 5.62 -16.91
C VAL A 161 -10.00 6.94 -17.58
N ARG A 162 -10.49 8.07 -17.05
CA ARG A 162 -10.29 9.42 -17.58
C ARG A 162 -8.86 9.95 -17.39
N TYR A 163 -8.28 9.75 -16.20
CA TYR A 163 -7.03 10.40 -15.79
C TYR A 163 -5.83 9.46 -15.70
N ARG A 164 -6.06 8.14 -15.51
CA ARG A 164 -5.02 7.11 -15.41
C ARG A 164 -3.93 7.47 -14.38
N LEU A 165 -4.33 8.02 -13.24
CA LEU A 165 -3.43 8.43 -12.17
C LEU A 165 -3.19 7.27 -11.19
N SER A 166 -1.94 7.05 -10.80
CA SER A 166 -1.57 5.97 -9.88
C SER A 166 -2.29 6.08 -8.54
N PHE A 167 -2.42 7.29 -7.99
CA PHE A 167 -3.04 7.52 -6.69
C PHE A 167 -4.52 7.11 -6.61
N LEU A 168 -5.26 7.14 -7.73
CA LEU A 168 -6.65 6.68 -7.78
C LEU A 168 -6.79 5.16 -7.54
N MET A 169 -5.71 4.38 -7.69
CA MET A 169 -5.73 2.97 -7.32
C MET A 169 -5.93 2.75 -5.82
N LEU A 170 -5.56 3.73 -4.96
CA LEU A 170 -5.80 3.65 -3.52
C LEU A 170 -7.30 3.56 -3.19
N PRO A 171 -8.14 4.57 -3.49
CA PRO A 171 -9.57 4.48 -3.21
C PRO A 171 -10.23 3.35 -4.00
N LEU A 172 -9.80 3.07 -5.24
CA LEU A 172 -10.34 1.95 -6.03
C LEU A 172 -10.17 0.60 -5.31
N THR A 173 -8.99 0.38 -4.73
CA THR A 173 -8.68 -0.86 -4.02
C THR A 173 -9.43 -0.94 -2.69
N VAL A 174 -9.46 0.14 -1.92
CA VAL A 174 -10.15 0.18 -0.63
C VAL A 174 -11.67 0.00 -0.80
N LEU A 175 -12.27 0.71 -1.76
CA LEU A 175 -13.70 0.57 -2.08
C LEU A 175 -14.02 -0.81 -2.65
N GLY A 176 -13.14 -1.38 -3.48
CA GLY A 176 -13.27 -2.75 -3.98
C GLY A 176 -13.27 -3.78 -2.84
N TRP A 177 -12.41 -3.61 -1.85
CA TRP A 177 -12.40 -4.45 -0.64
C TRP A 177 -13.70 -4.29 0.16
N TYR A 178 -14.17 -3.06 0.39
CA TYR A 178 -15.42 -2.79 1.10
C TYR A 178 -16.64 -3.44 0.43
N ILE A 179 -16.75 -3.33 -0.91
CA ILE A 179 -17.80 -4.00 -1.67
C ILE A 179 -17.63 -5.52 -1.60
N GLY A 180 -16.40 -6.04 -1.68
CA GLY A 180 -16.13 -7.46 -1.53
C GLY A 180 -16.59 -8.02 -0.18
N MET A 181 -16.29 -7.32 0.91
CA MET A 181 -16.73 -7.66 2.27
C MET A 181 -18.25 -7.64 2.39
N SER A 182 -18.87 -6.58 1.86
CA SER A 182 -20.31 -6.42 1.87
C SER A 182 -21.01 -7.52 1.06
N GLY A 183 -20.48 -7.85 -0.12
CA GLY A 183 -20.98 -8.93 -0.97
C GLY A 183 -20.85 -10.30 -0.33
N ALA A 184 -19.72 -10.59 0.32
CA ALA A 184 -19.54 -11.82 1.08
C ALA A 184 -20.53 -11.94 2.25
N THR A 185 -20.80 -10.84 2.96
CA THR A 185 -21.80 -10.78 4.03
C THR A 185 -23.22 -11.09 3.50
N VAL A 186 -23.59 -10.53 2.35
CA VAL A 186 -24.88 -10.84 1.70
C VAL A 186 -24.97 -12.31 1.33
N ALA A 187 -23.89 -12.90 0.82
CA ALA A 187 -23.87 -14.28 0.35
C ALA A 187 -24.06 -15.30 1.49
N VAL A 188 -23.53 -15.00 2.68
CA VAL A 188 -23.59 -15.90 3.85
C VAL A 188 -24.77 -15.58 4.77
N GLY A 189 -25.37 -14.40 4.64
CA GLY A 189 -26.37 -13.88 5.58
C GLY A 189 -25.67 -13.13 6.72
N ALA A 190 -26.19 -11.94 7.08
CA ALA A 190 -25.54 -11.08 8.06
C ALA A 190 -25.51 -11.69 9.47
N GLU A 191 -26.50 -12.52 9.79
CA GLU A 191 -26.61 -13.30 11.02
C GLU A 191 -25.53 -14.38 11.17
N ASN A 192 -24.95 -14.84 10.05
CA ASN A 192 -23.92 -15.88 10.02
C ASN A 192 -22.51 -15.29 9.86
N ALA A 193 -22.39 -13.97 9.64
CA ALA A 193 -21.14 -13.27 9.42
C ALA A 193 -20.42 -12.99 10.75
N SER A 194 -19.71 -14.00 11.27
CA SER A 194 -18.88 -13.87 12.47
C SER A 194 -17.63 -13.01 12.25
N ASP A 195 -17.00 -12.57 13.33
CA ASP A 195 -15.72 -11.84 13.27
C ASP A 195 -14.64 -12.63 12.54
N VAL A 196 -14.57 -13.94 12.80
CA VAL A 196 -13.66 -14.88 12.11
C VAL A 196 -13.96 -14.94 10.60
N PHE A 197 -15.24 -14.95 10.21
CA PHE A 197 -15.62 -14.88 8.80
C PHE A 197 -15.13 -13.58 8.13
N TYR A 198 -15.30 -12.44 8.80
CA TYR A 198 -14.80 -11.15 8.30
C TYR A 198 -13.28 -11.14 8.14
N LEU A 199 -12.54 -11.71 9.10
CA LEU A 199 -11.09 -11.80 9.04
C LEU A 199 -10.62 -12.69 7.88
N TRP A 200 -11.19 -13.88 7.71
CA TRP A 200 -10.82 -14.76 6.60
C TRP A 200 -11.19 -14.16 5.24
N THR A 201 -12.36 -13.53 5.14
CA THR A 201 -12.80 -12.84 3.92
C THR A 201 -11.85 -11.69 3.57
N SER A 202 -11.50 -10.86 4.56
CA SER A 202 -10.56 -9.75 4.37
C SER A 202 -9.15 -10.24 4.00
N ALA A 203 -8.68 -11.33 4.62
CA ALA A 203 -7.42 -11.97 4.25
C ALA A 203 -7.44 -12.45 2.79
N GLY A 204 -8.49 -13.17 2.38
CA GLY A 204 -8.66 -13.67 1.02
C GLY A 204 -8.71 -12.55 -0.01
N LEU A 205 -9.51 -11.50 0.23
CA LEU A 205 -9.58 -10.32 -0.63
C LEU A 205 -8.23 -9.59 -0.70
N GLY A 206 -7.53 -9.45 0.44
CA GLY A 206 -6.20 -8.87 0.50
C GLY A 206 -5.18 -9.64 -0.36
N ALA A 207 -5.21 -10.97 -0.30
CA ALA A 207 -4.39 -11.84 -1.15
C ALA A 207 -4.73 -11.68 -2.64
N LEU A 208 -6.01 -11.65 -3.01
CA LEU A 208 -6.45 -11.43 -4.40
C LEU A 208 -5.99 -10.06 -4.93
N ILE A 209 -6.10 -9.01 -4.11
CA ILE A 209 -5.64 -7.67 -4.46
C ILE A 209 -4.12 -7.66 -4.67
N ALA A 210 -3.35 -8.27 -3.76
CA ALA A 210 -1.89 -8.35 -3.88
C ALA A 210 -1.46 -9.18 -5.12
N ALA A 211 -2.17 -10.27 -5.42
CA ALA A 211 -1.96 -11.07 -6.62
C ALA A 211 -2.29 -10.27 -7.90
N GLY A 212 -3.38 -9.49 -7.90
CA GLY A 212 -3.71 -8.56 -8.98
C GLY A 212 -2.62 -7.49 -9.18
N ALA A 213 -2.05 -6.98 -8.10
CA ALA A 213 -0.90 -6.06 -8.16
C ALA A 213 0.35 -6.71 -8.79
N ALA A 214 0.59 -7.99 -8.48
CA ALA A 214 1.64 -8.78 -9.10
C ALA A 214 1.41 -9.01 -10.59
N ALA A 215 0.18 -9.35 -10.98
CA ALA A 215 -0.19 -9.47 -12.38
C ALA A 215 0.00 -8.15 -13.14
N LEU A 216 -0.47 -7.02 -12.59
CA LEU A 216 -0.24 -5.69 -13.17
C LEU A 216 1.24 -5.40 -13.38
N SER A 217 2.10 -5.78 -12.42
CA SER A 217 3.54 -5.62 -12.55
C SER A 217 4.12 -6.48 -13.68
N GLY A 218 3.66 -7.74 -13.80
CA GLY A 218 4.07 -8.67 -14.85
C GLY A 218 3.68 -8.21 -16.25
N TYR A 219 2.52 -7.57 -16.41
CA TYR A 219 2.06 -6.99 -17.67
C TYR A 219 2.65 -5.59 -17.97
N GLY A 220 3.71 -5.17 -17.28
CA GLY A 220 4.38 -3.87 -17.52
C GLY A 220 3.61 -2.65 -17.00
N ARG A 221 2.58 -2.83 -16.18
CA ARG A 221 1.75 -1.77 -15.57
C ARG A 221 2.14 -1.49 -14.12
N SER A 222 3.43 -1.59 -13.80
CA SER A 222 3.96 -1.44 -12.44
C SER A 222 3.61 -0.10 -11.77
N ALA A 223 3.41 0.96 -12.54
CA ALA A 223 2.99 2.27 -12.04
C ALA A 223 1.64 2.26 -11.28
N PHE A 224 0.77 1.28 -11.56
CA PHE A 224 -0.55 1.14 -10.93
C PHE A 224 -0.58 0.08 -9.82
N ALA A 225 0.47 -0.73 -9.69
CA ALA A 225 0.51 -1.83 -8.74
C ALA A 225 0.86 -1.39 -7.31
N PHE A 226 1.49 -0.22 -7.14
CA PHE A 226 2.00 0.26 -5.85
C PHE A 226 0.93 0.29 -4.74
N TRP A 227 -0.19 0.98 -4.97
CA TRP A 227 -1.25 1.11 -3.97
C TRP A 227 -1.98 -0.22 -3.67
N PRO A 228 -2.35 -1.03 -4.68
CA PRO A 228 -2.88 -2.37 -4.46
C PRO A 228 -1.95 -3.27 -3.64
N TYR A 229 -0.63 -3.21 -3.84
CA TYR A 229 0.31 -3.97 -3.00
C TYR A 229 0.27 -3.56 -1.53
N ILE A 230 0.23 -2.24 -1.25
CA ILE A 230 0.14 -1.74 0.12
C ILE A 230 -1.16 -2.18 0.75
N VAL A 231 -2.29 -1.87 0.12
CA VAL A 231 -3.62 -2.15 0.67
C VAL A 231 -3.85 -3.66 0.80
N GLY A 232 -3.65 -4.43 -0.26
CA GLY A 232 -3.81 -5.88 -0.24
C GLY A 232 -2.86 -6.57 0.74
N GLY A 233 -1.61 -6.13 0.80
CA GLY A 233 -0.63 -6.64 1.75
C GLY A 233 -1.01 -6.37 3.21
N LEU A 234 -1.45 -5.15 3.52
CA LEU A 234 -1.91 -4.78 4.87
C LEU A 234 -3.20 -5.50 5.26
N LEU A 235 -4.17 -5.65 4.34
CA LEU A 235 -5.40 -6.40 4.60
C LEU A 235 -5.10 -7.87 4.87
N LEU A 236 -4.25 -8.49 4.05
CA LEU A 236 -3.82 -9.88 4.24
C LEU A 236 -3.10 -10.05 5.58
N TRP A 237 -2.05 -9.26 5.81
CA TRP A 237 -1.23 -9.37 7.02
C TRP A 237 -2.02 -9.05 8.29
N GLY A 238 -2.79 -7.96 8.28
CA GLY A 238 -3.56 -7.51 9.43
C GLY A 238 -4.65 -8.53 9.80
N SER A 239 -5.37 -9.06 8.81
CA SER A 239 -6.43 -10.03 9.07
C SER A 239 -5.88 -11.36 9.58
N LEU A 240 -4.80 -11.88 8.99
CA LEU A 240 -4.15 -13.10 9.48
C LEU A 240 -3.51 -12.90 10.87
N SER A 241 -2.96 -11.73 11.16
CA SER A 241 -2.45 -11.39 12.49
C SER A 241 -3.57 -11.42 13.54
N MET A 242 -4.72 -10.82 13.24
CA MET A 242 -5.88 -10.85 14.14
C MET A 242 -6.46 -12.26 14.29
N LEU A 243 -6.44 -13.10 13.24
CA LEU A 243 -6.86 -14.50 13.34
C LEU A 243 -6.01 -15.29 14.34
N THR A 244 -4.69 -15.06 14.39
CA THR A 244 -3.85 -15.76 15.37
C THR A 244 -4.24 -15.45 16.81
N LEU A 245 -4.71 -14.23 17.08
CA LEU A 245 -5.19 -13.80 18.38
C LEU A 245 -6.60 -14.34 18.68
N HIS A 246 -7.51 -14.24 17.71
CA HIS A 246 -8.92 -14.61 17.88
C HIS A 246 -9.13 -16.13 17.98
N GLU A 247 -8.38 -16.92 17.23
CA GLU A 247 -8.40 -18.39 17.28
C GLU A 247 -7.53 -18.93 18.42
N SER A 248 -6.93 -18.06 19.24
CA SER A 248 -6.04 -18.44 20.35
C SER A 248 -4.92 -19.40 19.92
N LEU A 249 -4.36 -19.16 18.72
CA LEU A 249 -3.25 -19.96 18.20
C LEU A 249 -2.02 -19.80 19.09
N PRO A 250 -1.13 -20.81 19.15
CA PRO A 250 0.11 -20.68 19.89
C PRO A 250 0.90 -19.46 19.36
N PRO A 251 1.56 -18.67 20.22
CA PRO A 251 2.34 -17.49 19.80
C PRO A 251 3.38 -17.79 18.71
N ALA A 252 3.88 -19.03 18.64
CA ALA A 252 4.75 -19.52 17.57
C ALA A 252 4.11 -19.44 16.18
N ALA A 253 2.78 -19.59 16.05
CA ALA A 253 2.06 -19.42 14.79
C ALA A 253 2.10 -17.96 14.31
N TYR A 254 1.96 -16.99 15.22
CA TYR A 254 2.12 -15.57 14.91
C TYR A 254 3.56 -15.25 14.47
N ALA A 255 4.56 -15.85 15.12
CA ALA A 255 5.95 -15.72 14.71
C ALA A 255 6.20 -16.31 13.31
N ALA A 256 5.67 -17.51 13.04
CA ALA A 256 5.78 -18.18 11.75
C ALA A 256 5.10 -17.40 10.62
N LEU A 257 3.91 -16.84 10.88
CA LEU A 257 3.22 -15.93 9.96
C LEU A 257 4.11 -14.75 9.55
N ASN A 258 4.68 -14.06 10.53
CA ASN A 258 5.49 -12.87 10.31
C ASN A 258 6.84 -13.18 9.66
N ALA A 259 7.46 -14.31 10.01
CA ALA A 259 8.63 -14.83 9.31
C ALA A 259 8.29 -15.15 7.83
N GLY A 260 7.14 -15.77 7.59
CA GLY A 260 6.61 -16.01 6.25
C GLY A 260 6.44 -14.73 5.45
N ALA A 261 5.81 -13.71 6.03
CA ALA A 261 5.66 -12.39 5.40
C ALA A 261 7.01 -11.75 5.06
N LEU A 262 7.99 -11.81 5.97
CA LEU A 262 9.35 -11.30 5.75
C LEU A 262 10.02 -12.02 4.56
N LEU A 263 9.93 -13.36 4.50
CA LEU A 263 10.50 -14.17 3.43
C LEU A 263 9.80 -13.91 2.09
N SER A 264 8.47 -13.83 2.06
CA SER A 264 7.70 -13.47 0.87
C SER A 264 8.07 -12.07 0.36
N GLY A 265 8.24 -11.10 1.27
CA GLY A 265 8.69 -9.75 0.93
C GLY A 265 10.09 -9.72 0.31
N ALA A 266 11.01 -10.52 0.84
CA ALA A 266 12.35 -10.68 0.28
C ALA A 266 12.32 -11.35 -1.11
N ALA A 267 11.53 -12.41 -1.28
CA ALA A 267 11.39 -13.13 -2.54
C ALA A 267 10.76 -12.27 -3.65
N MET A 268 9.71 -11.52 -3.32
CA MET A 268 8.99 -10.66 -4.27
C MET A 268 9.67 -9.29 -4.47
N GLN A 269 10.72 -8.97 -3.71
CA GLN A 269 11.33 -7.63 -3.64
C GLN A 269 10.29 -6.54 -3.35
N ARG A 270 9.40 -6.81 -2.38
CA ARG A 270 8.32 -5.91 -1.98
C ARG A 270 8.47 -5.53 -0.51
N HIS A 271 8.75 -4.25 -0.28
CA HIS A 271 9.03 -3.72 1.06
C HIS A 271 7.83 -3.82 2.00
N VAL A 272 6.59 -3.80 1.48
CA VAL A 272 5.36 -3.87 2.31
C VAL A 272 5.39 -5.12 3.19
N PHE A 273 5.60 -6.29 2.60
CA PHE A 273 5.65 -7.57 3.34
C PHE A 273 6.88 -7.69 4.24
N VAL A 274 8.00 -7.09 3.85
CA VAL A 274 9.20 -7.02 4.70
C VAL A 274 8.92 -6.19 5.95
N ILE A 275 8.30 -5.01 5.79
CA ILE A 275 7.99 -4.10 6.89
C ILE A 275 6.95 -4.72 7.82
N THR A 276 5.86 -5.28 7.29
CA THR A 276 4.82 -5.90 8.12
C THR A 276 5.34 -7.14 8.86
N GLY A 277 6.10 -8.00 8.19
CA GLY A 277 6.75 -9.16 8.81
C GLY A 277 7.76 -8.75 9.90
N ALA A 278 8.58 -7.73 9.65
CA ALA A 278 9.52 -7.21 10.65
C ALA A 278 8.80 -6.58 11.85
N LEU A 279 7.72 -5.82 11.63
CA LEU A 279 6.92 -5.24 12.70
C LEU A 279 6.27 -6.32 13.56
N GLY A 280 5.64 -7.33 12.96
CA GLY A 280 5.01 -8.40 13.73
C GLY A 280 6.03 -9.31 14.43
N LEU A 281 7.19 -9.59 13.83
CA LEU A 281 8.26 -10.31 14.52
C LEU A 281 8.82 -9.50 15.70
N THR A 282 8.93 -8.18 15.56
CA THR A 282 9.31 -7.29 16.67
C THR A 282 8.26 -7.32 17.78
N GLY A 283 6.97 -7.30 17.43
CA GLY A 283 5.88 -7.46 18.38
C GLY A 283 5.94 -8.80 19.12
N TYR A 284 6.24 -9.90 18.42
CA TYR A 284 6.46 -11.21 19.03
C TYR A 284 7.65 -11.23 19.99
N LEU A 285 8.78 -10.62 19.60
CA LEU A 285 9.95 -10.49 20.47
C LEU A 285 9.66 -9.64 21.71
N ALA A 286 8.83 -8.60 21.57
CA ALA A 286 8.37 -7.81 22.70
C ALA A 286 7.51 -8.65 23.66
N TYR A 287 6.57 -9.46 23.16
CA TYR A 287 5.82 -10.43 23.98
C TYR A 287 6.75 -11.41 24.72
N LEU A 288 7.79 -11.95 24.05
CA LEU A 288 8.78 -12.78 24.73
C LEU A 288 9.49 -12.01 25.86
N ALA A 289 9.86 -10.75 25.61
CA ALA A 289 10.60 -9.95 26.57
C ALA A 289 9.77 -9.58 27.81
N TYR A 290 8.53 -9.13 27.61
CA TYR A 290 7.71 -8.55 28.65
C TYR A 290 6.83 -9.56 29.38
N ASP A 291 6.39 -10.64 28.71
CA ASP A 291 5.43 -11.60 29.29
C ASP A 291 6.10 -12.94 29.63
N VAL A 292 6.92 -13.48 28.73
CA VAL A 292 7.50 -14.83 28.90
C VAL A 292 8.77 -14.82 29.72
N PHE A 293 9.68 -13.89 29.42
CA PHE A 293 10.98 -13.74 30.09
C PHE A 293 11.01 -12.53 31.01
N ALA A 294 9.85 -12.12 31.53
CA ALA A 294 9.73 -11.02 32.49
C ALA A 294 10.72 -11.23 33.66
N GLY A 295 11.63 -10.28 33.86
CA GLY A 295 12.64 -10.34 34.92
C GLY A 295 13.93 -11.11 34.59
N SER A 296 14.07 -11.67 33.37
CA SER A 296 15.32 -12.29 32.94
C SER A 296 16.34 -11.24 32.47
N MET A 297 17.40 -11.06 33.24
CA MET A 297 18.50 -10.16 32.87
C MET A 297 19.25 -10.60 31.60
N TRP A 298 19.23 -11.90 31.27
CA TRP A 298 20.00 -12.47 30.16
C TRP A 298 19.32 -12.36 28.80
N PHE A 299 17.98 -12.24 28.80
CA PHE A 299 17.20 -12.24 27.57
C PHE A 299 17.64 -11.16 26.55
N PRO A 300 17.83 -9.88 26.95
CA PRO A 300 18.30 -8.85 26.02
C PRO A 300 19.68 -9.15 25.42
N PHE A 301 20.60 -9.75 26.20
CA PHE A 301 21.94 -10.09 25.73
C PHE A 301 21.90 -11.24 24.70
N VAL A 302 21.14 -12.29 24.97
CA VAL A 302 20.95 -13.41 24.02
C VAL A 302 20.31 -12.90 22.72
N LEU A 303 19.29 -12.06 22.83
CA LEU A 303 18.61 -11.46 21.67
C LEU A 303 19.55 -10.57 20.85
N ALA A 304 20.40 -9.77 21.51
CA ALA A 304 21.40 -8.95 20.84
C ALA A 304 22.44 -9.81 20.09
N CYS A 305 22.94 -10.87 20.73
CA CYS A 305 23.85 -11.82 20.09
C CYS A 305 23.21 -12.49 18.86
N LEU A 306 21.94 -12.89 18.97
CA LEU A 306 21.19 -13.48 17.86
C LEU A 306 21.02 -12.47 16.71
N GLY A 307 20.69 -11.22 17.02
CA GLY A 307 20.61 -10.14 16.04
C GLY A 307 21.94 -9.88 15.31
N LEU A 308 23.05 -9.81 16.05
CA LEU A 308 24.40 -9.69 15.47
C LEU A 308 24.76 -10.90 14.60
N GLY A 309 24.36 -12.11 15.01
CA GLY A 309 24.52 -13.33 14.22
C GLY A 309 23.79 -13.26 12.87
N ILE A 310 22.55 -12.78 12.86
CA ILE A 310 21.77 -12.57 11.61
C ILE A 310 22.45 -11.53 10.71
N ILE A 311 22.97 -10.43 11.27
CA ILE A 311 23.72 -9.42 10.51
C ILE A 311 24.97 -10.03 9.89
N ALA A 312 25.75 -10.79 10.66
CA ALA A 312 26.95 -11.47 10.18
C ALA A 312 26.62 -12.47 9.05
N LEU A 313 25.53 -13.24 9.19
CA LEU A 313 25.01 -14.12 8.15
C LEU A 313 24.63 -13.35 6.89
N GLY A 314 23.98 -12.18 7.03
CA GLY A 314 23.64 -11.29 5.92
C GLY A 314 24.86 -10.78 5.18
N ILE A 315 25.92 -10.39 5.90
CA ILE A 315 27.20 -9.97 5.32
C ILE A 315 27.90 -11.13 4.60
N ALA A 316 27.95 -12.31 5.23
CA ALA A 316 28.51 -13.51 4.62
C ALA A 316 27.77 -13.89 3.32
N TRP A 317 26.44 -13.84 3.35
CA TRP A 317 25.60 -14.03 2.17
C TRP A 317 25.90 -13.00 1.09
N GLN A 318 25.98 -11.70 1.43
CA GLN A 318 26.29 -10.65 0.47
C GLN A 318 27.64 -10.85 -0.22
N ARG A 319 28.65 -11.33 0.53
CA ARG A 319 29.98 -11.64 -0.02
C ARG A 319 29.96 -12.81 -1.00
N HIS A 320 29.09 -13.79 -0.80
CA HIS A 320 29.01 -15.00 -1.64
C HIS A 320 27.92 -14.91 -2.72
N ALA A 321 26.98 -13.97 -2.61
CA ALA A 321 25.88 -13.78 -3.54
C ALA A 321 26.37 -13.49 -4.97
N GLY A 322 27.52 -12.82 -5.13
CA GLY A 322 28.16 -12.61 -6.43
C GLY A 322 28.56 -13.93 -7.10
N ALA A 323 29.26 -14.80 -6.37
CA ALA A 323 29.72 -16.10 -6.86
C ALA A 323 28.55 -17.07 -7.11
N VAL A 324 27.53 -17.08 -6.25
CA VAL A 324 26.31 -17.90 -6.42
C VAL A 324 25.52 -17.45 -7.65
N ARG A 325 25.36 -16.14 -7.87
CA ARG A 325 24.65 -15.60 -9.04
C ARG A 325 25.43 -15.79 -10.34
N GLN A 326 26.73 -16.01 -10.27
CA GLN A 326 27.57 -16.37 -11.43
C GLN A 326 27.42 -17.87 -11.75
N ARG A 327 27.53 -18.74 -10.74
CA ARG A 327 27.29 -20.20 -10.89
C ARG A 327 25.89 -20.54 -11.39
N LEU A 328 24.85 -19.85 -10.93
CA LEU A 328 23.48 -20.06 -11.42
C LEU A 328 23.30 -19.58 -12.88
N ARG A 329 24.01 -18.52 -13.29
CA ARG A 329 24.00 -18.06 -14.69
C ARG A 329 24.77 -19.01 -15.60
N ASP A 330 25.88 -19.55 -15.13
CA ASP A 330 26.70 -20.50 -15.89
C ASP A 330 26.00 -21.87 -16.00
N ALA A 331 25.34 -22.33 -14.94
CA ALA A 331 24.48 -23.51 -14.97
C ALA A 331 23.26 -23.33 -15.89
N GLY A 332 22.62 -22.15 -15.87
CA GLY A 332 21.52 -21.82 -16.78
C GLY A 332 21.95 -21.75 -18.25
N LYS A 333 23.16 -21.23 -18.53
CA LYS A 333 23.75 -21.26 -19.88
C LYS A 333 24.09 -22.68 -20.33
N CYS A 334 24.55 -23.55 -19.42
CA CYS A 334 24.84 -24.94 -19.73
C CYS A 334 23.58 -25.75 -20.07
N LEU A 335 22.44 -25.45 -19.43
CA LEU A 335 21.14 -26.07 -19.71
C LEU A 335 20.53 -25.58 -21.04
N ILE A 336 20.78 -24.33 -21.44
CA ILE A 336 20.29 -23.77 -22.71
C ILE A 336 21.22 -24.13 -23.88
N GLY A 337 22.52 -24.30 -23.64
CA GLY A 337 23.52 -24.67 -24.65
C GLY A 337 23.65 -26.18 -24.94
N ALA A 338 23.02 -27.05 -24.15
CA ALA A 338 22.99 -28.50 -24.40
C ALA A 338 21.82 -28.94 -25.32
N GLY A 339 21.04 -27.98 -25.85
CA GLY A 339 19.90 -28.22 -26.74
C GLY A 339 20.09 -27.70 -28.18
N SER A 340 21.31 -27.36 -28.58
CA SER A 340 21.67 -26.99 -29.97
C SER A 340 22.59 -28.02 -30.61
#